data_AF-A0A2N5KFB7-F1
#
_entry.id   AF-A0A2N5KFB7-F1
#
_cell.length_a   1.000
_cell.length_b   1.000
_cell.length_c   1.000
_cell.angle_alpha   90.00
_cell.angle_beta   90.00
_cell.angle_gamma   90.00
#
_symmetry.space_group_name_H-M   'P 1'
#
loop_
_entity.id
_entity.type
_entity.pdbx_description
1 polymer ?
#
loop_
_entity_poly.entity_id
_entity_poly.type
_entity_poly.pdbx_seq_one_letter_code
_entity_poly.pdbx_strand_id
1 'polypeptide(L)'
;MLIAVIADDLTGAADTGVQLVRAGYRTAVAFRGSPLPPDGDMDAVAVETDSRSMPAGFAARRVVEAAHAVRGADVVYKKIDSTLRGPVAAELSAALGATGREKA
;
A
#
# COMPACT_ATOMS: atom_id res chain seq x y z
N MET A 1 10.49 8.93 1.16
CA MET A 1 10.46 7.55 1.73
C MET A 1 11.01 6.54 0.73
N LEU A 2 11.65 5.43 1.14
CA LEU A 2 12.22 4.44 0.20
C LEU A 2 11.16 3.46 -0.32
N ILE A 3 10.36 2.88 0.59
CA ILE A 3 9.41 1.81 0.25
C ILE A 3 8.02 2.16 0.78
N ALA A 4 7.01 2.10 -0.08
CA ALA A 4 5.61 2.19 0.33
C ALA A 4 4.86 0.92 -0.04
N VAL A 5 4.20 0.32 0.95
CA VAL A 5 3.30 -0.81 0.78
C VAL A 5 1.86 -0.31 0.79
N ILE A 6 1.07 -0.70 -0.20
CA ILE A 6 -0.38 -0.53 -0.20
C ILE A 6 -0.98 -1.92 0.00
N ALA A 7 -1.59 -2.18 1.15
CA ALA A 7 -2.17 -3.48 1.49
C ALA A 7 -3.70 -3.42 1.49
N ASP A 8 -4.33 -4.46 0.95
CA ASP A 8 -5.79 -4.58 0.89
C ASP A 8 -6.46 -4.83 2.26
N ASP A 9 -5.68 -5.28 3.26
CA ASP A 9 -6.09 -5.43 4.66
C ASP A 9 -4.96 -5.12 5.65
N LEU A 10 -5.32 -4.99 6.93
CA LEU A 10 -4.38 -4.70 8.01
C LEU A 10 -3.38 -5.85 8.24
N THR A 11 -3.82 -7.10 8.14
CA THR A 11 -2.94 -8.26 8.38
C THR A 11 -1.81 -8.31 7.35
N GLY A 12 -2.12 -8.10 6.06
CA GLY A 12 -1.13 -8.04 4.99
C GLY A 12 -0.17 -6.85 5.14
N ALA A 13 -0.68 -5.70 5.59
CA ALA A 13 0.17 -4.54 5.91
C ALA A 13 1.15 -4.85 7.04
N ALA A 14 0.68 -5.43 8.15
CA ALA A 14 1.49 -5.78 9.30
C ALA A 14 2.51 -6.89 8.98
N ASP A 15 2.10 -7.94 8.26
CA ASP A 15 2.98 -9.02 7.82
C ASP A 15 4.14 -8.48 6.96
N THR A 16 3.82 -7.66 5.96
CA THR A 16 4.84 -7.03 5.11
C THR A 16 5.73 -6.09 5.92
N GLY A 17 5.15 -5.32 6.85
CA GLY A 17 5.88 -4.43 7.75
C GLY A 17 6.91 -5.17 8.59
N VAL A 18 6.56 -6.34 9.14
CA VAL A 18 7.50 -7.18 9.90
C VAL A 18 8.67 -7.65 9.04
N GLN A 19 8.43 -8.01 7.76
CA GLN A 19 9.53 -8.39 6.86
C GLN A 19 10.48 -7.22 6.58
N LEU A 20 9.95 -6.00 6.41
CA LEU A 20 10.76 -4.80 6.20
C LEU A 20 11.60 -4.46 7.44
N VAL A 21 11.02 -4.56 8.64
CA VAL A 21 11.77 -4.40 9.90
C VAL A 21 12.89 -5.44 10.01
N ARG A 22 12.62 -6.71 9.68
CA ARG A 22 13.65 -7.77 9.68
C ARG A 22 14.77 -7.53 8.66
N ALA A 23 14.48 -6.84 7.57
CA ALA A 23 15.46 -6.42 6.58
C ALA A 23 16.23 -5.14 6.97
N GLY A 24 15.93 -4.53 8.13
CA GLY A 24 16.64 -3.36 8.66
C GLY A 24 15.99 -2.01 8.35
N TYR A 25 14.79 -1.97 7.76
CA TYR A 25 14.08 -0.73 7.46
C TYR A 25 13.25 -0.25 8.66
N ARG A 26 13.39 1.03 9.03
CA ARG A 26 12.48 1.71 9.96
C ARG A 26 11.11 1.80 9.30
N THR A 27 10.15 1.03 9.81
CA THR A 27 8.87 0.80 9.14
C THR A 27 7.70 1.14 10.05
N ALA A 28 6.72 1.88 9.51
CA ALA A 28 5.43 2.13 10.17
C ALA A 28 4.29 1.41 9.45
N VAL A 29 3.25 1.01 10.19
CA VAL A 29 1.97 0.58 9.64
C VAL A 29 0.95 1.69 9.89
N ALA A 30 0.29 2.16 8.83
CA ALA A 30 -0.66 3.26 8.89
C ALA A 30 -2.07 2.78 8.57
N PHE A 31 -3.03 3.16 9.41
CA PHE A 31 -4.45 3.01 9.12
C PHE A 31 -4.89 3.96 8.02
N ARG A 32 -5.89 3.56 7.25
CA ARG A 32 -6.50 4.40 6.22
C ARG A 32 -6.92 5.74 6.81
N GLY A 33 -6.49 6.84 6.17
CA GLY A 33 -6.83 8.20 6.57
C GLY A 33 -6.01 8.73 7.75
N SER A 34 -5.09 7.95 8.32
CA SER A 34 -4.12 8.47 9.27
C SER A 34 -3.04 9.27 8.54
N PRO A 35 -2.46 10.31 9.17
CA PRO A 35 -1.32 10.99 8.61
C PRO A 35 -0.15 10.01 8.46
N LEU A 36 0.53 10.07 7.31
CA LEU A 36 1.76 9.32 7.09
C LEU A 36 2.91 9.98 7.86
N PRO A 37 3.94 9.21 8.28
CA PRO A 37 5.14 9.78 8.86
C PRO A 37 5.78 10.81 7.92
N PRO A 38 6.37 11.90 8.44
CA PRO A 38 7.16 12.84 7.66
C PRO A 38 8.27 12.14 6.87
N ASP A 39 8.65 12.72 5.73
CA ASP A 39 9.77 12.22 4.95
C ASP A 39 11.08 12.23 5.77
N GLY A 40 11.79 11.10 5.77
CA GLY A 40 13.06 10.91 6.47
C GLY A 40 12.95 10.23 7.84
N ASP A 41 11.78 10.25 8.48
CA ASP A 41 11.56 9.60 9.78
C ASP A 41 11.52 8.08 9.65
N MET A 42 10.86 7.58 8.61
CA MET A 42 10.73 6.16 8.30
C MET A 42 11.31 5.85 6.92
N ASP A 43 11.96 4.69 6.81
CA ASP A 43 12.45 4.17 5.54
C ASP A 43 11.31 3.57 4.72
N ALA A 44 10.32 2.99 5.41
CA ALA A 44 9.14 2.39 4.79
C ALA A 44 7.81 2.66 5.52
N VAL A 45 6.71 2.60 4.78
CA VAL A 45 5.35 2.62 5.35
C VAL A 45 4.48 1.56 4.70
N ALA A 46 3.65 0.89 5.49
CA ALA A 46 2.59 0.02 5.01
C ALA A 46 1.22 0.61 5.33
N VAL A 47 0.50 1.03 4.30
CA VAL A 47 -0.84 1.61 4.39
C VAL A 47 -1.86 0.52 4.12
N GLU A 48 -2.77 0.30 5.07
CA GLU A 48 -3.93 -0.56 4.83
C GLU A 48 -5.08 0.24 4.19
N THR A 49 -5.79 -0.38 3.24
CA THR A 49 -6.94 0.24 2.56
C THR A 49 -8.29 -0.35 2.96
N ASP A 50 -8.31 -1.39 3.80
CA ASP A 50 -9.51 -2.14 4.19
C ASP A 50 -10.45 -2.41 2.98
N SER A 51 -9.86 -2.82 1.86
CA SER A 51 -10.53 -2.85 0.56
C SER A 51 -10.88 -4.25 0.07
N ARG A 52 -10.32 -5.31 0.70
CA ARG A 52 -10.49 -6.70 0.26
C ARG A 52 -11.94 -7.11 0.08
N SER A 53 -12.81 -6.74 1.01
CA SER A 53 -14.23 -7.13 1.01
C SER A 53 -15.14 -6.12 0.30
N MET A 54 -14.58 -5.12 -0.36
CA MET A 54 -15.35 -4.06 -1.00
C MET A 54 -15.68 -4.37 -2.46
N PRO A 55 -16.76 -3.78 -3.01
CA PRO A 55 -16.97 -3.77 -4.45
C PRO A 55 -15.83 -3.03 -5.17
N ALA A 56 -15.49 -3.51 -6.36
CA ALA A 56 -14.29 -3.11 -7.11
C ALA A 56 -14.09 -1.59 -7.26
N GLY A 57 -15.15 -0.83 -7.54
CA GLY A 57 -15.05 0.63 -7.69
C GLY A 57 -14.68 1.35 -6.39
N PHE A 58 -15.20 0.88 -5.25
CA PHE A 58 -14.86 1.47 -3.95
C PHE A 58 -13.45 1.08 -3.50
N ALA A 59 -13.05 -0.17 -3.74
CA ALA A 59 -11.69 -0.62 -3.49
C ALA A 59 -10.67 0.19 -4.31
N ALA A 60 -10.92 0.34 -5.62
CA ALA A 60 -10.10 1.14 -6.51
C ALA A 60 -9.92 2.57 -5.99
N ARG A 61 -11.02 3.23 -5.56
CA ARG A 61 -10.95 4.58 -5.00
C ARG A 61 -10.04 4.66 -3.76
N ARG A 62 -10.17 3.73 -2.81
CA ARG A 62 -9.29 3.72 -1.62
C ARG A 62 -7.83 3.50 -1.99
N VAL A 63 -7.56 2.66 -2.99
CA VAL A 63 -6.21 2.44 -3.50
C VAL A 63 -5.65 3.68 -4.19
N VAL A 64 -6.46 4.42 -4.96
CA VAL A 64 -6.04 5.70 -5.55
C VAL A 64 -5.65 6.71 -4.47
N GLU A 65 -6.46 6.84 -3.42
CA GLU A 65 -6.19 7.72 -2.28
C GLU A 65 -4.85 7.37 -1.61
N ALA A 66 -4.62 6.08 -1.31
CA ALA A 66 -3.36 5.61 -0.74
C ALA A 66 -2.17 5.81 -1.69
N ALA A 67 -2.34 5.49 -2.97
CA ALA A 67 -1.32 5.63 -4.00
C ALA A 67 -0.86 7.07 -4.17
N HIS A 68 -1.78 8.04 -4.15
CA HIS A 68 -1.42 9.45 -4.20
C HIS A 68 -0.63 9.91 -2.97
N ALA A 69 -0.98 9.40 -1.78
CA ALA A 69 -0.27 9.73 -0.55
C ALA A 69 1.18 9.20 -0.54
N VAL A 70 1.44 8.09 -1.23
CA VAL A 70 2.77 7.44 -1.26
C VAL A 70 3.51 7.54 -2.59
N ARG A 71 3.01 8.33 -3.55
CA ARG A 71 3.57 8.42 -4.92
C ARG A 71 5.04 8.86 -4.97
N GLY A 72 5.51 9.56 -3.93
CA GLY A 72 6.89 10.00 -3.80
C GLY A 72 7.86 8.93 -3.30
N ALA A 73 7.40 7.72 -2.98
CA ALA A 73 8.28 6.62 -2.58
C ALA A 73 9.01 6.04 -3.79
N ASP A 74 10.28 5.64 -3.62
CA ASP A 74 11.10 5.07 -4.70
C ASP A 74 10.49 3.76 -5.22
N VAL A 75 10.03 2.91 -4.30
CA VAL A 75 9.35 1.64 -4.58
C VAL A 75 7.94 1.65 -4.01
N VAL A 76 6.96 1.30 -4.84
CA VAL A 76 5.59 1.02 -4.39
C VAL A 76 5.29 -0.47 -4.56
N TYR A 77 4.97 -1.14 -3.45
CA TYR A 77 4.60 -2.54 -3.42
C TYR A 77 3.11 -2.68 -3.12
N LYS A 78 2.33 -3.18 -4.09
CA LYS A 78 0.92 -3.50 -3.86
C LYS A 78 0.81 -4.90 -3.24
N LYS A 79 0.56 -4.96 -1.94
CA LYS A 79 0.30 -6.22 -1.23
C LYS A 79 -1.15 -6.66 -1.48
N ILE A 80 -1.29 -7.88 -2.00
CA ILE A 80 -2.58 -8.55 -2.23
C ILE A 80 -2.66 -9.83 -1.41
N ASP A 81 -3.86 -10.38 -1.28
CA ASP A 81 -4.06 -11.70 -0.70
C ASP A 81 -3.36 -12.80 -1.51
N SER A 82 -2.69 -13.73 -0.83
CA SER A 82 -1.94 -14.83 -1.48
C SER A 82 -2.85 -15.85 -2.18
N THR A 83 -4.12 -15.91 -1.77
CA THR A 83 -5.16 -16.74 -2.41
C THR A 83 -6.04 -15.94 -3.37
N LEU A 84 -5.62 -14.72 -3.73
CA LEU A 84 -6.29 -13.84 -4.70
C LEU A 84 -7.72 -13.40 -4.31
N ARG A 85 -8.04 -13.34 -3.01
CA ARG A 85 -9.30 -12.78 -2.54
C ARG A 85 -9.36 -11.26 -2.76
N GLY A 86 -10.56 -10.77 -3.03
CA GLY A 86 -10.85 -9.34 -3.22
C GLY A 86 -10.71 -8.84 -4.66
N PRO A 87 -10.93 -7.55 -4.90
CA PRO A 87 -10.99 -6.98 -6.25
C PRO A 87 -9.60 -6.69 -6.85
N VAL A 88 -8.75 -7.71 -6.91
CA VAL A 88 -7.32 -7.63 -7.27
C VAL A 88 -7.06 -6.82 -8.55
N ALA A 89 -7.80 -7.10 -9.63
CA ALA A 89 -7.59 -6.41 -10.90
C ALA A 89 -7.88 -4.90 -10.84
N ALA A 90 -8.94 -4.52 -10.11
CA ALA A 90 -9.32 -3.12 -9.95
C ALA A 90 -8.31 -2.37 -9.09
N GLU A 91 -7.83 -3.00 -8.02
CA GLU A 91 -6.80 -2.42 -7.15
C GLU A 91 -5.45 -2.26 -7.85
N LEU A 92 -5.00 -3.26 -8.62
CA LEU A 92 -3.75 -3.18 -9.38
C LEU A 92 -3.81 -2.06 -10.43
N SER A 93 -4.92 -1.97 -11.15
CA SER A 93 -5.13 -0.91 -12.17
C SER A 93 -5.12 0.48 -11.53
N ALA A 94 -5.80 0.62 -10.38
CA ALA A 94 -5.83 1.85 -9.60
C ALA A 94 -4.44 2.25 -9.08
N ALA A 95 -3.69 1.30 -8.48
CA ALA A 95 -2.36 1.57 -7.95
C ALA A 95 -1.38 1.99 -9.05
N LEU A 96 -1.35 1.27 -10.18
CA LEU A 96 -0.46 1.58 -11.29
C LEU A 96 -0.74 2.98 -11.86
N GLY A 97 -2.01 3.29 -12.14
CA GLY A 97 -2.41 4.60 -12.68
C GLY A 97 -2.14 5.75 -11.71
N ALA A 98 -2.51 5.61 -10.43
CA ALA A 98 -2.42 6.70 -9.46
C ALA A 98 -0.99 6.97 -8.95
N THR A 99 -0.09 5.99 -9.04
CA THR A 99 1.34 6.18 -8.76
C THR A 99 2.09 6.81 -9.94
N GLY A 100 1.48 6.90 -11.13
CA GLY A 100 2.15 7.40 -12.34
C GLY A 100 3.24 6.47 -12.85
N ARG A 101 3.18 5.18 -12.49
CA ARG A 101 4.17 4.17 -12.87
C ARG A 101 3.71 3.42 -14.10
N GLU A 102 4.67 2.99 -14.91
CA GLU A 102 4.41 2.17 -16.10
C GLU A 102 4.73 0.70 -15.84
N LYS A 103 4.08 -0.20 -16.59
CA LYS A 103 4.50 -1.59 -16.63
C LYS A 103 5.85 -1.67 -17.33
N ALA A 104 6.78 -2.42 -16.76
CA ALA A 104 8.02 -2.79 -17.43
C ALA A 104 7.74 -3.63 -18.68
#